data_AF-A0A9E0XB78-F1
#
_entry.id   AF-A0A9E0XB78-F1
#
_cell.length_a   1.000
_cell.length_b   1.000
_cell.length_c   1.000
_cell.angle_alpha   90.00
_cell.angle_beta   90.00
_cell.angle_gamma   90.00
#
_symmetry.space_group_name_H-M   'P 1'
#
loop_
_entity.id
_entity.type
_entity.pdbx_description
1 polymer ?
#
loop_
_entity_poly.entity_id
_entity_poly.type
_entity_poly.pdbx_seq_one_letter_code
_entity_poly.pdbx_strand_id
1 'polypeptide(L)'
;MSSINYSDKIPNNVNLSEDRTLQRALESWQPDYLKWWQDMGPDGSHGFDVYLRTATSVDPQGWAHFDYVKMPEYRWGIFLNPAEQDRKIHFGDHLGEAAWQDVPGEHRANLRRIIVTQGDTEPASVEQQRHLGLTAPSQYDLRNLFQVNVEEGRHLWAMVYLLHKYFGRDGREEGEALLERRSGQEDNPRILQAFNEKTPDWLSFFMFTYFTDRDGKFQLCALAESSFDPLARTTRFMLTEEAHHMFVGESGVSRVIQRTVDVMNQLKTDDVQKLRHAGVIDLPTLQRYLNFHFSVT
;
A
#
# COMPACT_ATOMS: atom_id res chain seq x y z
N MET A 1 -21.78 -0.88 -14.99
CA MET A 1 -20.64 -1.09 -14.07
C MET A 1 -20.62 -2.56 -13.72
N SER A 2 -19.48 -3.25 -13.81
CA SER A 2 -19.40 -4.64 -13.33
C SER A 2 -19.22 -4.64 -11.82
N SER A 3 -20.14 -5.26 -11.09
CA SER A 3 -19.96 -5.59 -9.67
C SER A 3 -18.75 -6.49 -9.49
N ILE A 4 -18.03 -6.38 -8.36
CA ILE A 4 -16.86 -7.23 -8.09
C ILE A 4 -17.30 -8.70 -8.01
N ASN A 5 -16.64 -9.57 -8.76
CA ASN A 5 -16.91 -11.00 -8.71
C ASN A 5 -16.13 -11.67 -7.56
N TYR A 6 -16.82 -12.05 -6.48
CA TYR A 6 -16.21 -12.77 -5.36
C TYR A 6 -16.24 -14.30 -5.49
N SER A 7 -16.93 -14.83 -6.50
CA SER A 7 -16.97 -16.28 -6.75
C SER A 7 -15.66 -16.83 -7.32
N ASP A 8 -14.88 -15.96 -7.98
CA ASP A 8 -13.57 -16.32 -8.52
C ASP A 8 -12.50 -16.39 -7.42
N LYS A 9 -11.43 -17.15 -7.66
CA LYS A 9 -10.30 -17.23 -6.73
C LYS A 9 -9.69 -15.87 -6.41
N ILE A 10 -9.59 -14.99 -7.42
CA ILE A 10 -9.09 -13.61 -7.33
C ILE A 10 -10.28 -12.67 -7.58
N PRO A 11 -10.84 -12.01 -6.54
CA PRO A 11 -11.94 -11.08 -6.75
C PRO A 11 -11.54 -9.94 -7.68
N ASN A 12 -12.41 -9.57 -8.62
CA ASN A 12 -12.05 -8.52 -9.58
C ASN A 12 -13.26 -7.85 -10.24
N ASN A 13 -13.03 -6.72 -10.90
CA ASN A 13 -13.99 -6.04 -11.77
C ASN A 13 -13.45 -5.81 -13.20
N VAL A 14 -12.51 -6.66 -13.63
CA VAL A 14 -11.82 -6.55 -14.94
C VAL A 14 -12.12 -7.74 -15.87
N ASN A 15 -13.17 -8.50 -15.57
CA ASN A 15 -13.57 -9.71 -16.29
C ASN A 15 -12.43 -10.73 -16.43
N LEU A 16 -11.69 -10.98 -15.36
CA LEU A 16 -10.51 -11.86 -15.40
C LEU A 16 -10.82 -13.27 -15.94
N SER A 17 -12.02 -13.80 -15.67
CA SER A 17 -12.47 -15.12 -16.14
C SER A 17 -12.68 -15.21 -17.66
N GLU A 18 -12.81 -14.08 -18.36
CA GLU A 18 -12.90 -14.03 -19.82
C GLU A 18 -11.50 -14.13 -20.48
N ASP A 19 -10.43 -13.76 -19.76
CA ASP A 19 -9.04 -13.91 -20.20
C ASP A 19 -8.35 -15.07 -19.47
N ARG A 20 -8.61 -16.29 -19.94
CA ARG A 20 -8.08 -17.53 -19.33
C ARG A 20 -6.55 -17.59 -19.27
N THR A 21 -5.86 -16.92 -20.20
CA THR A 21 -4.38 -16.90 -20.22
C THR A 21 -3.86 -16.03 -19.09
N LEU A 22 -4.43 -14.83 -18.93
CA LEU A 22 -4.09 -13.93 -17.83
C LEU A 22 -4.46 -14.53 -16.47
N GLN A 23 -5.67 -15.10 -16.35
CA GLN A 23 -6.15 -15.73 -15.12
C GLN A 23 -5.16 -16.79 -14.65
N ARG A 24 -4.74 -17.71 -15.55
CA ARG A 24 -3.77 -18.75 -15.22
C ARG A 24 -2.41 -18.18 -14.81
N ALA A 25 -1.94 -17.12 -15.47
CA ALA A 25 -0.67 -16.49 -15.12
C ALA A 25 -0.69 -15.89 -13.70
N LEU A 26 -1.77 -15.19 -13.33
CA LEU A 26 -1.92 -14.64 -11.98
C LEU A 26 -2.14 -15.73 -10.93
N GLU A 27 -2.94 -16.76 -11.23
CA GLU A 27 -3.14 -17.91 -10.35
C GLU A 27 -1.86 -18.74 -10.16
N SER A 28 -0.93 -18.71 -11.12
CA SER A 28 0.39 -19.33 -11.01
C SER A 28 1.36 -18.52 -10.15
N TRP A 29 1.22 -17.18 -10.11
CA TRP A 29 2.02 -16.29 -9.28
C TRP A 29 1.51 -16.24 -7.82
N GLN A 30 0.21 -16.44 -7.61
CA GLN A 30 -0.43 -16.40 -6.29
C GLN A 30 0.25 -17.25 -5.21
N PRO A 31 0.69 -18.51 -5.45
CA PRO A 31 1.36 -19.30 -4.42
C PRO A 31 2.67 -18.68 -3.96
N ASP A 32 3.44 -18.05 -4.86
CA ASP A 32 4.68 -17.37 -4.52
C ASP A 32 4.42 -16.09 -3.72
N TYR A 33 3.37 -15.34 -4.07
CA TYR A 33 2.88 -14.22 -3.24
C TYR A 33 2.50 -14.68 -1.84
N LEU A 34 1.75 -15.77 -1.70
CA LEU A 34 1.34 -16.28 -0.38
C LEU A 34 2.53 -16.80 0.43
N LYS A 35 3.54 -17.37 -0.23
CA LYS A 35 4.81 -17.74 0.40
C LYS A 35 5.57 -16.49 0.89
N TRP A 36 5.68 -15.46 0.06
CA TRP A 36 6.26 -14.18 0.48
C TRP A 36 5.48 -13.59 1.67
N TRP A 37 4.15 -13.60 1.65
CA TRP A 37 3.32 -13.14 2.76
C TRP A 37 3.58 -13.96 4.03
N GLN A 38 3.76 -15.28 3.92
CA GLN A 38 4.09 -16.13 5.05
C GLN A 38 5.47 -15.82 5.64
N ASP A 39 6.44 -15.50 4.79
CA ASP A 39 7.83 -15.26 5.19
C ASP A 39 8.03 -13.82 5.73
N MET A 40 7.36 -12.83 5.12
CA MET A 40 7.60 -11.40 5.30
C MET A 40 6.40 -10.59 5.76
N GLY A 41 5.21 -11.18 5.80
CA GLY A 41 4.04 -10.58 6.41
C GLY A 41 4.14 -10.50 7.93
N PRO A 42 3.08 -10.07 8.63
CA PRO A 42 3.18 -9.70 10.03
C PRO A 42 3.50 -10.88 10.97
N ASP A 43 4.54 -10.72 11.79
CA ASP A 43 5.16 -11.79 12.57
C ASP A 43 4.21 -12.41 13.60
N GLY A 44 4.19 -13.75 13.66
CA GLY A 44 3.42 -14.50 14.65
C GLY A 44 1.90 -14.38 14.54
N SER A 45 1.38 -13.75 13.49
CA SER A 45 -0.04 -13.35 13.39
C SER A 45 -0.87 -14.14 12.37
N HIS A 46 -0.27 -15.07 11.63
CA HIS A 46 -0.91 -15.83 10.54
C HIS A 46 -2.23 -16.53 10.93
N GLY A 47 -2.34 -16.97 12.18
CA GLY A 47 -3.52 -17.66 12.70
C GLY A 47 -4.59 -16.74 13.30
N PHE A 48 -4.36 -15.43 13.37
CA PHE A 48 -5.27 -14.50 14.03
C PHE A 48 -6.51 -14.26 13.17
N ASP A 49 -7.67 -14.23 13.82
CA ASP A 49 -8.90 -13.73 13.22
C ASP A 49 -8.92 -12.21 13.39
N VAL A 50 -8.67 -11.48 12.29
CA VAL A 50 -8.55 -10.02 12.31
C VAL A 50 -9.78 -9.42 11.67
N TYR A 51 -10.43 -8.47 12.36
CA TYR A 51 -11.55 -7.73 11.79
C TYR A 51 -11.04 -6.73 10.74
N LEU A 52 -11.13 -7.09 9.46
CA LEU A 52 -10.54 -6.38 8.33
C LEU A 52 -11.60 -5.93 7.33
N ARG A 53 -11.32 -4.79 6.69
CA ARG A 53 -12.04 -4.29 5.53
C ARG A 53 -11.56 -5.04 4.29
N THR A 54 -12.48 -5.50 3.45
CA THR A 54 -12.22 -6.01 2.10
C THR A 54 -13.08 -5.26 1.09
N ALA A 55 -12.49 -4.87 -0.05
CA ALA A 55 -13.14 -4.03 -1.06
C ALA A 55 -14.16 -4.78 -1.92
N THR A 56 -15.48 -4.57 -1.70
CA THR A 56 -16.59 -5.22 -2.41
C THR A 56 -17.20 -4.43 -3.57
N SER A 57 -16.82 -3.18 -3.76
CA SER A 57 -17.17 -2.37 -4.93
C SER A 57 -16.07 -1.35 -5.23
N VAL A 58 -16.17 -0.66 -6.37
CA VAL A 58 -15.41 0.55 -6.67
C VAL A 58 -16.28 1.81 -6.61
N ASP A 59 -17.52 1.67 -6.14
CA ASP A 59 -18.49 2.76 -5.97
C ASP A 59 -18.19 3.56 -4.69
N PRO A 60 -18.08 4.90 -4.77
CA PRO A 60 -17.89 5.76 -3.59
C PRO A 60 -18.95 5.59 -2.49
N GLN A 61 -20.18 5.15 -2.81
CA GLN A 61 -21.30 5.05 -1.85
C GLN A 61 -21.25 3.80 -0.96
N GLY A 62 -20.35 2.85 -1.24
CA GLY A 62 -20.23 1.63 -0.46
C GLY A 62 -19.30 0.63 -1.15
N TRP A 63 -18.03 0.69 -0.78
CA TRP A 63 -16.98 -0.10 -1.44
C TRP A 63 -16.41 -1.23 -0.58
N ALA A 64 -16.88 -1.38 0.65
CA ALA A 64 -16.17 -2.16 1.67
C ALA A 64 -17.11 -3.05 2.49
N HIS A 65 -16.65 -4.25 2.77
CA HIS A 65 -17.23 -5.17 3.75
C HIS A 65 -16.23 -5.41 4.88
N PHE A 66 -16.72 -5.51 6.11
CA PHE A 66 -15.89 -5.79 7.28
C PHE A 66 -16.29 -7.12 7.91
N ASP A 67 -15.32 -8.01 8.08
CA ASP A 67 -15.51 -9.27 8.79
C ASP A 67 -14.19 -9.75 9.39
N TYR A 68 -14.26 -10.76 10.26
CA TYR A 68 -13.10 -11.47 10.76
C TYR A 68 -12.54 -12.40 9.68
N VAL A 69 -11.25 -12.28 9.41
CA VAL A 69 -10.56 -13.13 8.44
C VAL A 69 -9.13 -13.39 8.92
N LYS A 70 -8.61 -14.58 8.63
CA LYS A 70 -7.18 -14.85 8.76
C LYS A 70 -6.47 -14.17 7.60
N MET A 71 -5.46 -13.35 7.87
CA MET A 71 -4.79 -12.59 6.80
C MET A 71 -4.31 -13.45 5.61
N PRO A 72 -3.79 -14.68 5.77
CA PRO A 72 -3.47 -15.55 4.62
C PRO A 72 -4.66 -15.93 3.73
N GLU A 73 -5.88 -15.83 4.26
CA GLU A 73 -7.15 -16.07 3.56
C GLU A 73 -7.78 -14.77 3.03
N TYR A 74 -7.11 -13.62 3.24
CA TYR A 74 -7.58 -12.33 2.75
C TYR A 74 -7.80 -12.40 1.24
N ARG A 75 -8.91 -11.79 0.79
CA ARG A 75 -9.37 -11.89 -0.60
C ARG A 75 -8.74 -10.77 -1.42
N TRP A 76 -7.42 -10.84 -1.63
CA TRP A 76 -6.68 -9.89 -2.47
C TRP A 76 -7.24 -9.89 -3.90
N GLY A 77 -7.70 -8.73 -4.34
CA GLY A 77 -8.41 -8.57 -5.61
C GLY A 77 -7.88 -7.44 -6.49
N ILE A 78 -8.36 -7.41 -7.73
CA ILE A 78 -7.95 -6.48 -8.79
C ILE A 78 -9.12 -5.56 -9.12
N PHE A 79 -9.00 -4.31 -8.70
CA PHE A 79 -10.07 -3.32 -8.81
C PHE A 79 -9.58 -2.06 -9.52
N LEU A 80 -10.26 -1.73 -10.61
CA LEU A 80 -10.03 -0.50 -11.38
C LEU A 80 -11.28 0.38 -11.27
N ASN A 81 -11.10 1.69 -11.12
CA ASN A 81 -12.22 2.61 -11.25
C ASN A 81 -12.92 2.45 -12.62
N PRO A 82 -14.22 2.79 -12.72
CA PRO A 82 -14.94 2.71 -13.99
C PRO A 82 -14.24 3.49 -15.11
N ALA A 83 -14.24 2.92 -16.32
CA ALA A 83 -13.74 3.63 -17.50
C ALA A 83 -14.67 4.81 -17.83
N GLU A 84 -14.07 5.93 -18.22
CA GLU A 84 -14.80 7.06 -18.78
C GLU A 84 -14.89 6.89 -20.29
N GLN A 85 -16.11 7.02 -20.84
CA GLN A 85 -16.33 6.91 -22.27
C GLN A 85 -15.62 8.06 -22.99
N ASP A 86 -14.91 7.75 -24.08
CA ASP A 86 -14.19 8.71 -24.91
C ASP A 86 -13.12 9.54 -24.17
N ARG A 87 -12.59 9.04 -23.05
CA ARG A 87 -11.53 9.69 -22.26
C ARG A 87 -10.39 10.15 -23.17
N LYS A 88 -10.00 11.42 -23.02
CA LYS A 88 -8.89 12.03 -23.75
C LYS A 88 -7.66 12.21 -22.87
N ILE A 89 -6.50 12.14 -23.51
CA ILE A 89 -5.23 12.57 -22.92
C ILE A 89 -5.32 14.09 -22.70
N HIS A 90 -4.91 14.55 -21.52
CA HIS A 90 -5.16 15.92 -21.06
C HIS A 90 -3.87 16.70 -20.73
N PHE A 91 -2.69 16.17 -21.09
CA PHE A 91 -1.43 16.89 -21.04
C PHE A 91 -0.40 16.30 -22.03
N GLY A 92 0.70 17.03 -22.26
CA GLY A 92 1.84 16.56 -23.05
C GLY A 92 1.59 16.56 -24.55
N ASP A 93 2.45 15.85 -25.29
CA ASP A 93 2.51 15.88 -26.76
C ASP A 93 1.26 15.27 -27.44
N HIS A 94 0.57 14.35 -26.75
CA HIS A 94 -0.64 13.67 -27.23
C HIS A 94 -1.94 14.31 -26.72
N LEU A 95 -1.90 15.57 -26.27
CA LEU A 95 -3.06 16.29 -25.73
C LEU A 95 -4.25 16.25 -26.72
N GLY A 96 -5.40 15.78 -26.25
CA GLY A 96 -6.64 15.67 -27.01
C GLY A 96 -6.83 14.35 -27.77
N GLU A 97 -5.79 13.50 -27.85
CA GLU A 97 -5.92 12.14 -28.38
C GLU A 97 -6.69 11.22 -27.43
N ALA A 98 -7.13 10.06 -27.92
CA ALA A 98 -7.79 9.06 -27.07
C ALA A 98 -6.81 8.47 -26.05
N ALA A 99 -7.24 8.30 -24.80
CA ALA A 99 -6.45 7.62 -23.78
C ALA A 99 -6.18 6.16 -24.20
N TRP A 100 -4.96 5.70 -23.94
CA TRP A 100 -4.48 4.41 -24.40
C TRP A 100 -5.02 3.27 -23.52
N GLN A 101 -5.60 2.27 -24.17
CA GLN A 101 -6.05 1.03 -23.52
C GLN A 101 -4.99 -0.08 -23.57
N ASP A 102 -3.95 0.09 -24.38
CA ASP A 102 -2.76 -0.74 -24.44
C ASP A 102 -1.52 0.15 -24.49
N VAL A 103 -0.35 -0.41 -24.21
CA VAL A 103 0.90 0.33 -24.05
C VAL A 103 1.53 0.62 -25.41
N PRO A 104 1.70 1.90 -25.82
CA PRO A 104 2.43 2.23 -27.04
C PRO A 104 3.86 1.68 -26.98
N GLY A 105 4.32 1.07 -28.09
CA GLY A 105 5.61 0.39 -28.14
C GLY A 105 6.79 1.28 -27.71
N GLU A 106 6.76 2.55 -28.11
CA GLU A 106 7.78 3.55 -27.76
C GLU A 106 7.84 3.89 -26.25
N HIS A 107 6.74 3.70 -25.52
CA HIS A 107 6.65 3.98 -24.09
C HIS A 107 6.74 2.73 -23.21
N ARG A 108 6.80 1.54 -23.81
CA ARG A 108 6.72 0.26 -23.11
C ARG A 108 7.75 0.08 -22.00
N ALA A 109 9.01 0.38 -22.26
CA ALA A 109 10.06 0.24 -21.24
C ALA A 109 9.88 1.24 -20.09
N ASN A 110 9.51 2.48 -20.39
CA ASN A 110 9.33 3.54 -19.40
C ASN A 110 8.11 3.29 -18.50
N LEU A 111 6.96 2.92 -19.10
CA LEU A 111 5.76 2.58 -18.35
C LEU A 111 5.97 1.34 -17.48
N ARG A 112 6.70 0.33 -17.97
CA ARG A 112 7.06 -0.84 -17.15
C ARG A 112 7.87 -0.42 -15.94
N ARG A 113 8.93 0.37 -16.13
CA ARG A 113 9.79 0.85 -15.03
C ARG A 113 9.01 1.62 -13.98
N ILE A 114 8.07 2.49 -14.40
CA ILE A 114 7.20 3.24 -13.49
C ILE A 114 6.32 2.29 -12.66
N ILE A 115 5.64 1.34 -13.31
CA ILE A 115 4.75 0.38 -12.65
C ILE A 115 5.54 -0.51 -11.67
N VAL A 116 6.73 -0.95 -12.05
CA VAL A 116 7.60 -1.76 -11.17
C VAL A 116 8.08 -0.94 -9.98
N THR A 117 8.49 0.31 -10.19
CA THR A 117 8.99 1.16 -9.10
C THR A 117 7.89 1.46 -8.08
N GLN A 118 6.67 1.77 -8.53
CA GLN A 118 5.50 1.88 -7.65
C GLN A 118 5.18 0.54 -6.98
N GLY A 119 5.14 -0.55 -7.74
CA GLY A 119 4.83 -1.88 -7.18
C GLY A 119 5.84 -2.39 -6.16
N ASP A 120 7.08 -1.87 -6.18
CA ASP A 120 8.15 -2.30 -5.27
C ASP A 120 8.02 -1.70 -3.86
N THR A 121 7.37 -0.54 -3.73
CA THR A 121 7.17 0.12 -2.42
C THR A 121 6.18 -0.64 -1.55
N GLU A 122 5.20 -1.30 -2.17
CA GLU A 122 4.06 -1.90 -1.47
C GLU A 122 4.48 -3.11 -0.61
N PRO A 123 5.23 -4.11 -1.14
CA PRO A 123 5.77 -5.17 -0.28
C PRO A 123 6.90 -4.67 0.63
N ALA A 124 7.61 -3.60 0.27
CA ALA A 124 8.65 -3.04 1.13
C ALA A 124 8.09 -2.49 2.43
N SER A 125 6.95 -1.80 2.39
CA SER A 125 6.31 -1.27 3.61
C SER A 125 5.87 -2.41 4.53
N VAL A 126 5.31 -3.50 3.99
CA VAL A 126 4.98 -4.71 4.77
C VAL A 126 6.22 -5.30 5.44
N GLU A 127 7.33 -5.42 4.70
CA GLU A 127 8.60 -5.95 5.20
C GLU A 127 9.19 -5.09 6.32
N GLN A 128 9.12 -3.76 6.18
CA GLN A 128 9.59 -2.82 7.21
C GLN A 128 8.76 -2.91 8.50
N GLN A 129 7.48 -3.23 8.38
CA GLN A 129 6.49 -3.12 9.46
C GLN A 129 6.16 -4.45 10.15
N ARG A 130 6.57 -5.59 9.58
CA ARG A 130 6.18 -6.95 10.00
C ARG A 130 6.28 -7.27 11.50
N HIS A 131 7.24 -6.66 12.20
CA HIS A 131 7.55 -6.94 13.60
C HIS A 131 6.72 -6.09 14.58
N LEU A 132 6.05 -5.04 14.12
CA LEU A 132 5.39 -4.05 14.98
C LEU A 132 4.20 -4.63 15.75
N GLY A 133 3.57 -5.70 15.22
CA GLY A 133 2.46 -6.39 15.90
C GLY A 133 2.82 -6.93 17.29
N LEU A 134 4.09 -7.24 17.53
CA LEU A 134 4.60 -7.74 18.82
C LEU A 134 4.58 -6.69 19.94
N THR A 135 4.54 -5.40 19.59
CA THR A 135 4.59 -4.28 20.52
C THR A 135 3.39 -3.34 20.37
N ALA A 136 2.29 -3.84 19.79
CA ALA A 136 1.12 -3.03 19.51
C ALA A 136 0.56 -2.37 20.79
N PRO A 137 0.34 -1.04 20.79
CA PRO A 137 -0.11 -0.33 21.99
C PRO A 137 -1.58 -0.59 22.31
N SER A 138 -2.34 -1.16 21.38
CA SER A 138 -3.71 -1.63 21.59
C SER A 138 -4.15 -2.60 20.48
N GLN A 139 -5.27 -3.29 20.68
CA GLN A 139 -5.92 -4.08 19.63
C GLN A 139 -6.43 -3.23 18.46
N TYR A 140 -6.81 -1.98 18.73
CA TYR A 140 -7.20 -1.02 17.69
C TYR A 140 -6.02 -0.70 16.77
N ASP A 141 -4.87 -0.42 17.37
CA ASP A 141 -3.64 -0.11 16.64
C ASP A 141 -3.12 -1.34 15.88
N LEU A 142 -3.17 -2.52 16.49
CA LEU A 142 -2.82 -3.79 15.84
C LEU A 142 -3.69 -4.06 14.61
N ARG A 143 -5.02 -3.88 14.73
CA ARG A 143 -5.95 -4.05 13.61
C ARG A 143 -5.70 -3.05 12.49
N ASN A 144 -5.34 -1.80 12.81
CA ASN A 144 -5.00 -0.79 11.80
C ASN A 144 -3.69 -1.11 11.09
N LEU A 145 -2.65 -1.55 11.79
CA LEU A 145 -1.42 -2.05 11.18
C LEU A 145 -1.72 -3.16 10.18
N PHE A 146 -2.50 -4.16 10.59
CA PHE A 146 -2.87 -5.27 9.70
C PHE A 146 -3.74 -4.84 8.52
N GLN A 147 -4.60 -3.83 8.69
CA GLN A 147 -5.34 -3.25 7.57
C GLN A 147 -4.41 -2.58 6.56
N VAL A 148 -3.43 -1.80 7.01
CA VAL A 148 -2.42 -1.22 6.11
C VAL A 148 -1.68 -2.36 5.41
N ASN A 149 -1.19 -3.37 6.13
CA ASN A 149 -0.41 -4.44 5.51
C ASN A 149 -1.17 -5.22 4.43
N VAL A 150 -2.44 -5.56 4.64
CA VAL A 150 -3.22 -6.29 3.61
C VAL A 150 -3.62 -5.38 2.43
N GLU A 151 -3.79 -4.08 2.64
CA GLU A 151 -4.04 -3.09 1.58
C GLU A 151 -2.77 -2.87 0.73
N GLU A 152 -1.60 -2.75 1.34
CA GLU A 152 -0.32 -2.70 0.61
C GLU A 152 -0.03 -4.01 -0.12
N GLY A 153 -0.36 -5.16 0.48
CA GLY A 153 -0.36 -6.43 -0.24
C GLY A 153 -1.25 -6.39 -1.49
N ARG A 154 -2.43 -5.76 -1.40
CA ARG A 154 -3.36 -5.58 -2.55
C ARG A 154 -2.81 -4.59 -3.59
N HIS A 155 -2.07 -3.57 -3.17
CA HIS A 155 -1.39 -2.63 -4.07
C HIS A 155 -0.36 -3.34 -4.95
N LEU A 156 0.41 -4.28 -4.38
CA LEU A 156 1.29 -5.15 -5.17
C LEU A 156 0.51 -5.96 -6.22
N TRP A 157 -0.61 -6.58 -5.83
CA TRP A 157 -1.50 -7.28 -6.77
C TRP A 157 -1.98 -6.38 -7.91
N ALA A 158 -2.26 -5.10 -7.62
CA ALA A 158 -2.72 -4.14 -8.62
C ALA A 158 -1.65 -3.86 -9.68
N MET A 159 -0.38 -3.70 -9.27
CA MET A 159 0.73 -3.48 -10.20
C MET A 159 1.09 -4.76 -10.97
N VAL A 160 1.12 -5.92 -10.29
CA VAL A 160 1.38 -7.22 -10.93
C VAL A 160 0.32 -7.56 -11.98
N TYR A 161 -0.96 -7.22 -11.74
CA TYR A 161 -2.00 -7.34 -12.76
C TYR A 161 -1.65 -6.53 -14.03
N LEU A 162 -1.26 -5.27 -13.89
CA LEU A 162 -0.89 -4.42 -15.03
C LEU A 162 0.32 -5.00 -15.77
N LEU A 163 1.33 -5.47 -15.02
CA LEU A 163 2.51 -6.13 -15.58
C LEU A 163 2.13 -7.36 -16.40
N HIS A 164 1.35 -8.28 -15.83
CA HIS A 164 0.94 -9.51 -16.50
C HIS A 164 0.06 -9.25 -17.72
N LYS A 165 -0.89 -8.31 -17.61
CA LYS A 165 -1.86 -8.01 -18.68
C LYS A 165 -1.21 -7.34 -19.88
N TYR A 166 -0.35 -6.34 -19.67
CA TYR A 166 0.09 -5.43 -20.73
C TYR A 166 1.58 -5.60 -21.10
N PHE A 167 2.40 -6.20 -20.22
CA PHE A 167 3.85 -6.29 -20.42
C PHE A 167 4.35 -7.68 -20.83
N GLY A 168 3.47 -8.68 -20.95
CA GLY A 168 3.78 -9.96 -21.56
C GLY A 168 4.80 -10.76 -20.74
N ARG A 169 5.85 -11.27 -21.39
CA ARG A 169 6.90 -12.06 -20.69
C ARG A 169 7.65 -11.21 -19.68
N ASP A 170 8.16 -10.06 -20.09
CA ASP A 170 8.89 -9.16 -19.21
C ASP A 170 8.03 -8.77 -18.00
N GLY A 171 6.73 -8.56 -18.19
CA GLY A 171 5.82 -8.28 -17.07
C GLY A 171 5.74 -9.40 -16.02
N ARG A 172 5.83 -10.67 -16.43
CA ARG A 172 5.87 -11.81 -15.50
C ARG A 172 7.20 -11.87 -14.75
N GLU A 173 8.31 -11.66 -15.46
CA GLU A 173 9.65 -11.64 -14.86
C GLU A 173 9.76 -10.49 -13.82
N GLU A 174 9.17 -9.32 -14.08
CA GLU A 174 9.10 -8.23 -13.09
C GLU A 174 8.21 -8.59 -11.88
N GLY A 175 7.10 -9.31 -12.10
CA GLY A 175 6.21 -9.78 -11.04
C GLY A 175 6.89 -10.78 -10.10
N GLU A 176 7.75 -11.65 -10.64
CA GLU A 176 8.60 -12.56 -9.85
C GLU A 176 9.66 -11.76 -9.08
N ALA A 177 10.39 -10.87 -9.76
CA ALA A 177 11.44 -10.06 -9.15
C ALA A 177 10.95 -9.13 -8.01
N LEU A 178 9.68 -8.70 -8.06
CA LEU A 178 9.03 -7.94 -6.98
C LEU A 178 8.94 -8.71 -5.65
N LEU A 179 8.94 -10.05 -5.67
CA LEU A 179 8.92 -10.91 -4.48
C LEU A 179 10.33 -11.34 -4.04
N GLU A 180 11.31 -11.26 -4.95
CA GLU A 180 12.71 -11.62 -4.71
C GLU A 180 13.49 -10.54 -3.95
N ARG A 181 13.23 -9.26 -4.25
CA ARG A 181 13.81 -8.13 -3.50
C ARG A 181 13.26 -8.06 -2.09
N ARG A 182 14.08 -7.61 -1.13
CA ARG A 182 13.71 -7.47 0.29
C ARG A 182 14.24 -6.18 0.89
N SER A 183 13.42 -5.51 1.67
CA SER A 183 13.79 -4.29 2.39
C SER A 183 15.04 -4.51 3.25
N GLY A 184 16.07 -3.71 3.02
CA GLY A 184 17.33 -3.72 3.78
C GLY A 184 18.25 -4.92 3.51
N GLN A 185 17.96 -5.75 2.51
CA GLN A 185 18.85 -6.86 2.12
C GLN A 185 20.07 -6.35 1.35
N GLU A 186 21.24 -6.95 1.58
CA GLU A 186 22.51 -6.55 0.96
C GLU A 186 22.55 -6.77 -0.56
N ASP A 187 22.21 -7.98 -1.02
CA ASP A 187 22.36 -8.34 -2.44
C ASP A 187 21.17 -7.90 -3.30
N ASN A 188 19.95 -7.94 -2.74
CA ASN A 188 18.70 -7.65 -3.45
C ASN A 188 17.80 -6.67 -2.65
N PRO A 189 18.25 -5.44 -2.37
CA PRO A 189 17.44 -4.45 -1.66
C PRO A 189 16.21 -4.01 -2.48
N ARG A 190 15.28 -3.33 -1.81
CA ARG A 190 14.20 -2.57 -2.49
C ARG A 190 14.79 -1.42 -3.29
N ILE A 191 14.06 -0.92 -4.28
CA ILE A 191 14.58 0.04 -5.27
C ILE A 191 14.89 1.40 -4.63
N LEU A 192 14.03 1.86 -3.72
CA LEU A 192 14.11 3.19 -3.11
C LEU A 192 14.70 3.11 -1.69
N GLN A 193 15.61 4.04 -1.35
CA GLN A 193 16.32 4.00 -0.07
C GLN A 193 15.39 4.09 1.15
N ALA A 194 14.38 4.98 1.12
CA ALA A 194 13.42 5.13 2.22
C ALA A 194 12.68 3.82 2.55
N PHE A 195 12.49 2.95 1.56
CA PHE A 195 11.86 1.63 1.67
C PHE A 195 12.84 0.51 2.06
N ASN A 196 14.13 0.84 2.27
CA ASN A 196 15.14 -0.03 2.89
C ASN A 196 15.51 0.39 4.31
N GLU A 197 15.06 1.57 4.77
CA GLU A 197 15.23 2.01 6.14
C GLU A 197 14.42 1.14 7.10
N LYS A 198 14.76 1.15 8.39
CA LYS A 198 13.96 0.43 9.39
C LYS A 198 12.75 1.27 9.80
N THR A 199 11.64 0.60 10.10
CA THR A 199 10.53 1.17 10.90
C THR A 199 10.58 0.56 12.29
N PRO A 200 11.47 1.02 13.18
CA PRO A 200 11.87 0.29 14.39
C PRO A 200 10.85 0.31 15.53
N ASP A 201 9.91 1.25 15.50
CA ASP A 201 8.94 1.47 16.58
C ASP A 201 7.62 2.05 16.04
N TRP A 202 6.59 2.06 16.89
CA TRP A 202 5.25 2.56 16.53
C TRP A 202 5.22 4.05 16.22
N LEU A 203 6.11 4.86 16.80
CA LEU A 203 6.18 6.27 16.45
C LEU A 203 6.71 6.45 15.02
N SER A 204 7.71 5.65 14.63
CA SER A 204 8.22 5.59 13.27
C SER A 204 7.15 5.12 12.29
N PHE A 205 6.34 4.12 12.66
CA PHE A 205 5.21 3.66 11.84
C PHE A 205 4.15 4.75 11.62
N PHE A 206 3.76 5.47 12.68
CA PHE A 206 2.81 6.57 12.52
C PHE A 206 3.38 7.73 11.70
N MET A 207 4.67 8.02 11.83
CA MET A 207 5.34 9.02 10.98
C MET A 207 5.45 8.55 9.52
N PHE A 208 5.79 7.29 9.28
CA PHE A 208 5.88 6.68 7.96
C PHE A 208 4.54 6.75 7.24
N THR A 209 3.46 6.26 7.86
CA THR A 209 2.12 6.30 7.28
C THR A 209 1.56 7.73 7.12
N TYR A 210 2.12 8.71 7.83
CA TYR A 210 1.76 10.12 7.66
C TYR A 210 2.53 10.85 6.55
N PHE A 211 3.82 10.53 6.38
CA PHE A 211 4.75 11.18 5.44
C PHE A 211 5.07 10.33 4.22
N THR A 212 5.56 9.10 4.40
CA THR A 212 6.01 8.23 3.30
C THR A 212 4.84 7.71 2.46
N ASP A 213 3.74 7.26 3.08
CA ASP A 213 2.52 6.92 2.33
C ASP A 213 1.90 8.16 1.65
N ARG A 214 2.22 9.36 2.14
CA ARG A 214 1.83 10.60 1.47
C ARG A 214 2.63 10.83 0.18
N ASP A 215 3.89 10.41 0.08
CA ASP A 215 4.57 10.32 -1.22
C ASP A 215 3.80 9.36 -2.14
N GLY A 216 3.46 8.16 -1.65
CA GLY A 216 2.59 7.20 -2.34
C GLY A 216 1.33 7.86 -2.91
N LYS A 217 0.60 8.62 -2.10
CA LYS A 217 -0.54 9.42 -2.57
C LYS A 217 -0.18 10.36 -3.73
N PHE A 218 0.88 11.15 -3.62
CA PHE A 218 1.25 12.10 -4.68
C PHE A 218 1.71 11.39 -5.96
N GLN A 219 2.46 10.29 -5.87
CA GLN A 219 2.82 9.45 -7.01
C GLN A 219 1.57 8.86 -7.65
N LEU A 220 0.67 8.27 -6.86
CA LEU A 220 -0.59 7.69 -7.35
C LEU A 220 -1.50 8.75 -7.98
N CYS A 221 -1.54 9.98 -7.43
CA CYS A 221 -2.24 11.12 -8.05
C CYS A 221 -1.63 11.48 -9.42
N ALA A 222 -0.30 11.51 -9.55
CA ALA A 222 0.34 11.76 -10.84
C ALA A 222 0.04 10.64 -11.85
N LEU A 223 0.11 9.38 -11.41
CA LEU A 223 -0.19 8.20 -12.24
C LEU A 223 -1.68 8.08 -12.58
N ALA A 224 -2.58 8.61 -11.73
CA ALA A 224 -4.01 8.71 -11.99
C ALA A 224 -4.36 9.61 -13.18
N GLU A 225 -3.40 10.43 -13.62
CA GLU A 225 -3.51 11.24 -14.82
C GLU A 225 -2.92 10.58 -16.07
N SER A 226 -2.27 9.43 -15.93
CA SER A 226 -1.61 8.73 -17.04
C SER A 226 -2.49 8.58 -18.29
N SER A 227 -1.86 8.79 -19.45
CA SER A 227 -2.43 8.50 -20.77
C SER A 227 -2.72 7.01 -20.95
N PHE A 228 -2.01 6.14 -20.23
CA PHE A 228 -2.31 4.71 -20.13
C PHE A 228 -3.45 4.49 -19.12
N ASP A 229 -4.67 4.37 -19.65
CA ASP A 229 -5.91 4.41 -18.88
C ASP A 229 -6.06 3.27 -17.85
N PRO A 230 -5.65 2.02 -18.12
CA PRO A 230 -5.63 0.97 -17.10
C PRO A 230 -4.83 1.35 -15.85
N LEU A 231 -3.64 1.95 -16.01
CA LEU A 231 -2.84 2.43 -14.88
C LEU A 231 -3.56 3.56 -14.13
N ALA A 232 -4.08 4.55 -14.87
CA ALA A 232 -4.80 5.66 -14.27
C ALA A 232 -6.00 5.20 -13.42
N ARG A 233 -6.76 4.23 -13.92
CA ARG A 233 -7.92 3.67 -13.21
C ARG A 233 -7.54 2.80 -12.01
N THR A 234 -6.43 2.08 -12.09
CA THR A 234 -5.85 1.34 -10.97
C THR A 234 -5.45 2.28 -9.84
N THR A 235 -4.69 3.33 -10.13
CA THR A 235 -4.20 4.25 -9.08
C THR A 235 -5.32 5.11 -8.49
N ARG A 236 -6.34 5.47 -9.26
CA ARG A 236 -7.55 6.11 -8.73
C ARG A 236 -8.26 5.26 -7.68
N PHE A 237 -8.29 3.93 -7.85
CA PHE A 237 -8.85 3.05 -6.85
C PHE A 237 -7.96 3.00 -5.61
N MET A 238 -6.64 2.80 -5.78
CA MET A 238 -5.67 2.78 -4.68
C MET A 238 -5.71 4.04 -3.82
N LEU A 239 -5.93 5.23 -4.41
CA LEU A 239 -6.10 6.48 -3.67
C LEU A 239 -7.26 6.44 -2.64
N THR A 240 -8.24 5.55 -2.82
CA THR A 240 -9.32 5.33 -1.84
C THR A 240 -8.82 4.58 -0.60
N GLU A 241 -7.86 3.67 -0.76
CA GLU A 241 -7.21 2.93 0.33
C GLU A 241 -6.13 3.78 1.00
N GLU A 242 -5.30 4.49 0.22
CA GLU A 242 -4.24 5.38 0.71
C GLU A 242 -4.74 6.42 1.73
N ALA A 243 -5.98 6.86 1.59
CA ALA A 243 -6.62 7.77 2.53
C ALA A 243 -6.71 7.18 3.95
N HIS A 244 -6.90 5.86 4.08
CA HIS A 244 -6.89 5.18 5.37
C HIS A 244 -5.50 5.17 6.00
N HIS A 245 -4.46 4.94 5.21
CA HIS A 245 -3.08 4.86 5.71
C HIS A 245 -2.65 6.21 6.33
N MET A 246 -2.89 7.31 5.60
CA MET A 246 -2.64 8.66 6.13
C MET A 246 -3.44 8.97 7.39
N PHE A 247 -4.69 8.49 7.48
CA PHE A 247 -5.49 8.63 8.69
C PHE A 247 -4.86 7.89 9.88
N VAL A 248 -4.34 6.68 9.68
CA VAL A 248 -3.64 5.92 10.73
C VAL A 248 -2.43 6.70 11.23
N GLY A 249 -1.61 7.25 10.32
CA GLY A 249 -0.45 8.05 10.70
C GLY A 249 -0.81 9.34 11.44
N GLU A 250 -1.73 10.13 10.87
CA GLU A 250 -2.15 11.42 11.45
C GLU A 250 -2.77 11.25 12.84
N SER A 251 -3.72 10.31 12.97
CA SER A 251 -4.40 10.06 14.23
C SER A 251 -3.47 9.41 15.26
N GLY A 252 -2.54 8.55 14.83
CA GLY A 252 -1.50 7.96 15.67
C GLY A 252 -0.61 9.00 16.31
N VAL A 253 0.01 9.88 15.51
CA VAL A 253 0.86 10.98 16.02
C VAL A 253 0.03 11.92 16.91
N SER A 254 -1.19 12.26 16.51
CA SER A 254 -2.08 13.14 17.30
C SER A 254 -2.38 12.55 18.68
N ARG A 255 -2.62 11.23 18.79
CA ARG A 255 -2.85 10.54 20.07
C ARG A 255 -1.61 10.55 20.96
N VAL A 256 -0.41 10.43 20.40
CA VAL A 256 0.86 10.52 21.16
C VAL A 256 1.08 11.95 21.68
N ILE A 257 0.81 12.97 20.85
CA ILE A 257 0.85 14.38 21.26
C ILE A 257 -0.14 14.62 22.40
N GLN A 258 -1.41 14.20 22.24
CA GLN A 258 -2.45 14.36 23.26
C GLN A 258 -2.02 13.74 24.59
N ARG A 259 -1.55 12.49 24.58
CA ARG A 259 -1.11 11.80 25.78
C ARG A 259 0.03 12.54 26.48
N THR A 260 0.96 13.09 25.72
CA THR A 260 2.10 13.86 26.26
C THR A 260 1.62 15.16 26.90
N VAL A 261 0.74 15.90 26.23
CA VAL A 261 0.16 17.16 26.74
C VAL A 261 -0.69 16.91 27.99
N ASP A 262 -1.42 15.81 28.08
CA ASP A 262 -2.17 15.43 29.28
C ASP A 262 -1.25 15.25 30.49
N VAL A 263 -0.11 14.57 30.30
CA VAL A 263 0.89 14.37 31.36
C VAL A 263 1.60 15.66 31.72
N MET A 264 1.92 16.52 30.75
CA MET A 264 2.43 17.88 31.00
C MET A 264 1.47 18.68 31.88
N ASN A 265 0.17 18.60 31.58
CA ASN A 265 -0.88 19.28 32.35
C ASN A 265 -1.09 18.68 33.75
N GLN A 266 -0.94 17.36 33.91
CA GLN A 266 -1.02 16.68 35.20
C GLN A 266 0.16 17.04 36.10
N LEU A 267 1.38 17.01 35.56
CA LEU A 267 2.62 17.26 36.31
C LEU A 267 2.98 18.74 36.39
N LYS A 268 2.25 19.60 35.67
CA LYS A 268 2.52 21.04 35.53
C LYS A 268 3.96 21.32 35.12
N THR A 269 4.44 20.60 34.11
CA THR A 269 5.82 20.72 33.64
C THR A 269 5.95 20.40 32.15
N ASP A 270 6.89 21.06 31.50
CA ASP A 270 7.41 20.78 30.17
C ASP A 270 8.85 20.24 30.20
N ASP A 271 9.36 19.93 31.41
CA ASP A 271 10.70 19.35 31.60
C ASP A 271 10.77 17.96 30.97
N VAL A 272 11.62 17.83 29.95
CA VAL A 272 11.81 16.61 29.17
C VAL A 272 12.14 15.40 30.05
N GLN A 273 12.97 15.57 31.08
CA GLN A 273 13.34 14.45 31.94
C GLN A 273 12.14 14.02 32.76
N LYS A 274 11.38 14.95 33.36
CA LYS A 274 10.17 14.59 34.11
C LYS A 274 9.13 13.87 33.26
N LEU A 275 8.94 14.31 32.02
CA LEU A 275 8.02 13.67 31.07
C LEU A 275 8.46 12.25 30.71
N ARG A 276 9.76 12.04 30.44
CA ARG A 276 10.30 10.71 30.16
C ARG A 276 10.19 9.77 31.36
N HIS A 277 10.46 10.25 32.57
CA HIS A 277 10.24 9.47 33.79
C HIS A 277 8.76 9.10 34.01
N ALA A 278 7.84 9.91 33.47
CA ALA A 278 6.39 9.63 33.47
C ALA A 278 5.94 8.73 32.31
N GLY A 279 6.86 8.27 31.45
CA GLY A 279 6.58 7.30 30.39
C GLY A 279 5.89 7.87 29.15
N VAL A 280 6.04 9.18 28.85
CA VAL A 280 5.57 9.79 27.60
C VAL A 280 6.73 10.24 26.73
N ILE A 281 6.48 10.39 25.42
CA ILE A 281 7.46 10.89 24.46
C ILE A 281 7.34 12.42 24.42
N ASP A 282 8.36 13.12 24.90
CA ASP A 282 8.36 14.58 24.93
C ASP A 282 8.24 15.21 23.52
N LEU A 283 7.56 16.37 23.44
CA LEU A 283 7.31 17.05 22.16
C LEU A 283 8.60 17.35 21.35
N PRO A 284 9.73 17.76 21.96
CA PRO A 284 10.99 17.93 21.22
C PRO A 284 11.49 16.63 20.56
N THR A 285 11.26 15.48 21.19
CA THR A 285 11.60 14.18 20.60
C THR A 285 10.65 13.82 19.45
N LEU A 286 9.35 14.06 19.58
CA LEU A 286 8.39 13.92 18.47
C LEU A 286 8.78 14.77 17.26
N GLN A 287 9.22 16.02 17.49
CA GLN A 287 9.71 16.91 16.43
C GLN A 287 10.94 16.34 15.70
N ARG A 288 11.84 15.62 16.40
CA ARG A 288 13.00 14.97 15.77
C ARG A 288 12.58 13.82 14.86
N TYR A 289 11.61 13.00 15.28
CA TYR A 289 11.04 11.95 14.44
C TYR A 289 10.36 12.56 13.20
N LEU A 290 9.59 13.64 13.39
CA LEU A 290 9.00 14.38 12.27
C LEU A 290 10.08 14.84 11.29
N ASN A 291 11.12 15.53 11.77
CA ASN A 291 12.20 16.04 10.92
C ASN A 291 12.89 14.90 10.14
N PHE A 292 13.14 13.77 10.80
CA PHE A 292 13.74 12.61 10.15
C PHE A 292 12.86 12.09 9.02
N HIS A 293 11.62 11.69 9.31
CA HIS A 293 10.72 11.11 8.31
C HIS A 293 10.37 12.09 7.18
N PHE A 294 10.22 13.39 7.48
CA PHE A 294 9.97 14.41 6.48
C PHE A 294 11.16 14.61 5.52
N SER A 295 12.40 14.45 6.00
CA SER A 295 13.60 14.66 5.17
C SER A 295 14.04 13.42 4.40
N VAL A 296 13.68 12.24 4.89
CA VAL A 296 13.93 10.95 4.22
C VAL A 296 12.90 10.69 3.12
N THR A 297 11.65 11.14 3.31
CA THR A 297 10.58 11.10 2.30
C THR A 297 10.83 12.13 1.22
#